data_AF-A0A8T9B523-F1
#
_entry.id   AF-A0A8T9B523-F1
#
_cell.length_a   1.000
_cell.length_b   1.000
_cell.length_c   1.000
_cell.angle_alpha   90.00
_cell.angle_beta   90.00
_cell.angle_gamma   90.00
#
_symmetry.space_group_name_H-M   'P 1'
#
loop_
_entity.id
_entity.type
_entity.pdbx_description
1 polymer ?
#
loop_
_entity_poly.entity_id
_entity_poly.type
_entity_poly.pdbx_seq_one_letter_code
_entity_poly.pdbx_strand_id
1 'polypeptide(L)'
;MAPPHSMLGACSSKDPKAQRAIWNNTAPNFIHRVHVIQEWLDVCERQHPNCQSAEIGLSTRSLDLDTQELDVVQLVGMQDIEKTSGLIRYAALSHCWGSGSLLCKTTKLNSAVHRKGIQTKSLPRTFQDAIRITITLGIRYLWIDALCIIQDDADDWSIEAAKMAQVYQGSYITLAATSAQDGNGGLFVDALRSPTLVVSTDDDPQLQGNTVEASSLTTTCLVRCSIGSLRDIWDSSLSRRAWVLQELVLSPRLVHFTSQQMYYQCHEGIESEDRTLKVAGFSSIKSGSVAAEADTNGL
;
A
#
# COMPACT_ATOMS: atom_id res chain seq x y z
N MET A 1 12.94 40.66 -10.04
CA MET A 1 12.80 40.26 -8.63
C MET A 1 12.08 38.93 -8.60
N ALA A 2 12.78 37.84 -8.26
CA ALA A 2 12.20 36.52 -8.10
C ALA A 2 11.60 36.41 -6.68
N PRO A 3 10.49 35.68 -6.47
CA PRO A 3 9.94 35.49 -5.14
C PRO A 3 10.86 34.56 -4.33
N PRO A 4 10.95 34.76 -3.00
CA PRO A 4 11.82 33.96 -2.16
C PRO A 4 11.26 32.55 -1.98
N HIS A 5 12.12 31.59 -2.31
CA HIS A 5 12.32 30.28 -1.69
C HIS A 5 11.16 29.69 -0.87
N SER A 6 10.64 28.57 -1.41
CA SER A 6 9.91 27.52 -0.71
C SER A 6 10.40 27.29 0.73
N MET A 7 9.49 27.43 1.70
CA MET A 7 9.77 27.08 3.10
C MET A 7 10.17 25.60 3.19
N LEU A 8 11.40 25.33 3.64
CA LEU A 8 11.83 24.02 4.10
C LEU A 8 11.25 23.81 5.49
N GLY A 9 10.19 23.01 5.60
CA GLY A 9 9.65 22.60 6.90
C GLY A 9 10.66 21.70 7.62
N ALA A 10 11.19 22.15 8.76
CA ALA A 10 11.98 21.32 9.66
C ALA A 10 11.03 20.70 10.70
N CYS A 11 10.94 19.37 10.71
CA CYS A 11 10.12 18.63 11.65
C CYS A 11 10.83 18.59 13.02
N SER A 12 10.28 19.25 14.04
CA SER A 12 10.76 19.05 15.41
C SER A 12 10.49 17.60 15.85
N SER A 13 11.27 17.03 16.77
CA SER A 13 11.03 15.68 17.31
C SER A 13 9.66 15.50 17.98
N LYS A 14 8.93 16.59 18.21
CA LYS A 14 7.57 16.61 18.75
C LYS A 14 6.47 16.59 17.68
N ASP A 15 6.80 16.80 16.40
CA ASP A 15 5.83 16.70 15.30
C ASP A 15 5.52 15.21 15.02
N PRO A 16 4.24 14.78 15.05
CA PRO A 16 3.87 13.41 14.71
C PRO A 16 4.34 12.96 13.31
N LYS A 17 4.53 13.89 12.37
CA LYS A 17 5.09 13.59 11.05
C LYS A 17 6.54 13.12 11.17
N ALA A 18 7.35 13.77 12.02
CA ALA A 18 8.77 13.45 12.24
C ALA A 18 9.01 12.03 12.78
N GLN A 19 7.99 11.41 13.38
CA GLN A 19 8.09 10.09 13.99
C GLN A 19 8.04 8.94 12.97
N ARG A 20 7.51 9.17 11.76
CA ARG A 20 7.46 8.12 10.73
C ARG A 20 8.86 7.78 10.23
N ALA A 21 9.05 6.49 9.94
CA ALA A 21 10.33 5.94 9.49
C ALA A 21 10.94 6.68 8.29
N ILE A 22 10.09 7.20 7.40
CA ILE A 22 10.47 7.98 6.21
C ILE A 22 11.17 9.31 6.53
N TRP A 23 10.99 9.85 7.74
CA TRP A 23 11.59 11.10 8.19
C TRP A 23 12.83 10.92 9.07
N ASN A 24 13.01 9.74 9.68
CA ASN A 24 14.13 9.45 10.59
C ASN A 24 15.09 8.36 10.06
N ASN A 25 14.80 7.76 8.90
CA ASN A 25 15.70 6.82 8.21
C ASN A 25 15.92 7.24 6.75
N THR A 26 17.15 7.10 6.26
CA THR A 26 17.49 7.34 4.84
C THR A 26 16.94 6.25 3.92
N ALA A 27 16.69 5.05 4.44
CA ALA A 27 16.09 3.94 3.72
C ALA A 27 15.11 3.17 4.64
N PRO A 28 13.82 3.56 4.66
CA PRO A 28 12.81 2.78 5.34
C PRO A 28 12.79 1.35 4.78
N ASN A 29 12.84 0.36 5.68
CA ASN A 29 12.81 -1.05 5.31
C ASN A 29 11.36 -1.58 5.27
N PHE A 30 11.20 -2.86 4.98
CA PHE A 30 9.92 -3.53 4.98
C PHE A 30 9.09 -3.34 6.25
N ILE A 31 9.69 -3.55 7.42
CA ILE A 31 8.97 -3.54 8.70
C ILE A 31 8.45 -2.14 8.99
N HIS A 32 9.27 -1.12 8.70
CA HIS A 32 8.85 0.28 8.79
C HIS A 32 7.60 0.56 7.93
N ARG A 33 7.57 0.05 6.69
CA ARG A 33 6.44 0.25 5.77
C ARG A 33 5.19 -0.50 6.19
N VAL A 34 5.34 -1.76 6.62
CA VAL A 34 4.19 -2.53 7.13
C VAL A 34 3.62 -1.86 8.38
N HIS A 35 4.45 -1.29 9.26
CA HIS A 35 3.97 -0.54 10.41
C HIS A 35 3.12 0.67 10.01
N VAL A 36 3.54 1.43 9.01
CA VAL A 36 2.73 2.55 8.46
C VAL A 36 1.39 2.05 7.92
N ILE A 37 1.36 0.88 7.26
CA ILE A 37 0.11 0.27 6.79
C ILE A 37 -0.80 -0.12 7.97
N GLN A 38 -0.24 -0.69 9.04
CA GLN A 38 -0.98 -1.01 10.25
C GLN A 38 -1.56 0.24 10.92
N GLU A 39 -0.78 1.32 11.04
CA GLU A 39 -1.28 2.62 11.55
C GLU A 39 -2.49 3.11 10.74
N TRP A 40 -2.41 3.07 9.41
CA TRP A 40 -3.50 3.49 8.54
C TRP A 40 -4.75 2.64 8.72
N LEU A 41 -4.59 1.31 8.79
CA LEU A 41 -5.69 0.39 9.05
C LEU A 41 -6.34 0.66 10.41
N ASP A 42 -5.54 0.80 11.47
CA ASP A 42 -6.04 1.04 12.83
C ASP A 42 -6.80 2.36 12.95
N VAL A 43 -6.33 3.41 12.28
CA VAL A 43 -7.04 4.70 12.22
C VAL A 43 -8.37 4.53 11.48
N CYS A 44 -8.34 3.89 10.32
CA CYS A 44 -9.51 3.70 9.48
C CYS A 44 -10.60 2.85 10.18
N GLU A 45 -10.23 1.72 10.79
CA GLU A 45 -11.19 0.87 11.52
C GLU A 45 -11.84 1.58 12.71
N ARG A 46 -11.09 2.45 13.42
CA ARG A 46 -11.59 3.15 14.60
C ARG A 46 -12.39 4.41 14.28
N GLN A 47 -12.06 5.11 13.19
CA GLN A 47 -12.55 6.47 12.93
C GLN A 47 -13.43 6.58 11.69
N HIS A 48 -13.40 5.62 10.77
CA HIS A 48 -14.09 5.71 9.48
C HIS A 48 -15.20 4.64 9.37
N PRO A 49 -16.41 4.90 9.90
CA PRO A 49 -17.52 3.92 9.88
C PRO A 49 -17.94 3.54 8.46
N ASN A 50 -17.81 4.47 7.50
CA ASN A 50 -18.10 4.21 6.08
C ASN A 50 -17.11 3.24 5.42
N CYS A 51 -15.95 2.99 6.04
CA CYS A 51 -14.92 2.07 5.54
C CYS A 51 -15.04 0.66 6.12
N GLN A 52 -16.14 0.34 6.81
CA GLN A 52 -16.44 -1.00 7.26
C GLN A 52 -17.11 -1.78 6.12
N SER A 53 -16.47 -2.86 5.64
CA SER A 53 -17.11 -3.75 4.66
C SER A 53 -18.29 -4.46 5.30
N ALA A 54 -19.49 -4.19 4.79
CA ALA A 54 -20.73 -4.83 5.25
C ALA A 54 -20.92 -6.24 4.65
N GLU A 55 -20.26 -6.55 3.53
CA GLU A 55 -20.41 -7.81 2.81
C GLU A 55 -19.05 -8.45 2.54
N ILE A 56 -18.95 -9.76 2.77
CA ILE A 56 -17.80 -10.54 2.33
C ILE A 56 -18.00 -10.84 0.85
N GLY A 57 -17.32 -10.10 -0.01
CA GLY A 57 -17.34 -10.31 -1.46
C GLY A 57 -16.48 -11.50 -1.84
N LEU A 58 -17.06 -12.70 -1.78
CA LEU A 58 -16.28 -13.93 -1.91
C LEU A 58 -16.19 -14.36 -3.38
N SER A 59 -14.97 -14.35 -3.90
CA SER A 59 -14.56 -15.10 -5.11
C SER A 59 -14.84 -16.59 -4.93
N THR A 60 -14.78 -17.43 -5.97
CA THR A 60 -14.91 -18.88 -5.73
C THR A 60 -13.68 -19.48 -5.02
N ARG A 61 -12.52 -18.82 -5.11
CA ARG A 61 -11.23 -19.30 -4.58
C ARG A 61 -10.37 -18.17 -4.04
N SER A 62 -9.46 -18.51 -3.13
CA SER A 62 -8.43 -17.61 -2.59
C SER A 62 -7.14 -18.38 -2.31
N LEU A 63 -6.02 -17.67 -2.13
CA LEU A 63 -4.80 -18.28 -1.62
C LEU A 63 -4.87 -18.34 -0.09
N ASP A 64 -4.68 -19.53 0.46
CA ASP A 64 -4.42 -19.74 1.88
C ASP A 64 -2.92 -19.58 2.14
N LEU A 65 -2.59 -18.61 3.00
CA LEU A 65 -1.21 -18.30 3.38
C LEU A 65 -0.83 -18.95 4.72
N ASP A 66 -1.78 -19.55 5.44
CA ASP A 66 -1.54 -20.26 6.70
C ASP A 66 -1.46 -21.77 6.42
N THR A 67 -0.35 -22.18 5.82
CA THR A 67 -0.07 -23.59 5.52
C THR A 67 0.90 -24.19 6.53
N GLN A 68 0.90 -25.52 6.66
CA GLN A 68 1.84 -26.23 7.54
C GLN A 68 3.29 -26.18 7.03
N GLU A 69 3.50 -25.86 5.75
CA GLU A 69 4.81 -25.83 5.11
C GLU A 69 5.30 -24.38 4.94
N LEU A 70 6.54 -24.12 5.33
CA LEU A 70 7.13 -22.78 5.20
C LEU A 70 7.27 -22.39 3.72
N ASP A 71 7.03 -21.11 3.44
CA ASP A 71 7.07 -20.52 2.09
C ASP A 71 6.13 -21.20 1.07
N VAL A 72 5.10 -21.94 1.51
CA VAL A 72 4.11 -22.57 0.62
C VAL A 72 2.74 -21.92 0.81
N VAL A 73 2.08 -21.62 -0.31
CA VAL A 73 0.69 -21.12 -0.34
C VAL A 73 -0.19 -22.09 -1.11
N GLN A 74 -1.48 -22.17 -0.77
CA GLN A 74 -2.40 -23.13 -1.39
C GLN A 74 -3.60 -22.44 -2.00
N LEU A 75 -4.00 -22.85 -3.20
CA LEU A 75 -5.27 -22.42 -3.78
C LEU A 75 -6.42 -23.19 -3.12
N VAL A 76 -7.30 -22.50 -2.41
CA VAL A 76 -8.44 -23.11 -1.70
C VAL A 76 -9.78 -22.61 -2.27
N GLY A 77 -10.80 -23.46 -2.22
CA GLY A 77 -12.17 -23.06 -2.56
C GLY A 77 -12.86 -22.41 -1.36
N MET A 78 -13.79 -21.48 -1.61
CA MET A 78 -14.53 -20.82 -0.53
C MET A 78 -15.33 -21.77 0.35
N GLN A 79 -15.88 -22.84 -0.23
CA GLN A 79 -16.55 -23.91 0.50
C GLN A 79 -15.67 -24.59 1.56
N ASP A 80 -14.34 -24.50 1.43
CA ASP A 80 -13.38 -25.00 2.41
C ASP A 80 -13.03 -23.95 3.47
N ILE A 81 -13.16 -22.65 3.12
CA ILE A 81 -12.95 -21.51 4.02
C ILE A 81 -14.14 -21.32 4.98
N GLU A 82 -15.39 -21.44 4.47
CA GLU A 82 -16.64 -21.24 5.23
C GLU A 82 -16.82 -22.17 6.43
N LYS A 83 -16.03 -23.25 6.53
CA LYS A 83 -15.99 -24.14 7.70
C LYS A 83 -15.32 -23.50 8.93
N THR A 84 -14.66 -22.35 8.75
CA THR A 84 -13.97 -21.61 9.82
C THR A 84 -14.91 -20.54 10.37
N SER A 85 -15.45 -20.73 11.57
CA SER A 85 -16.40 -19.79 12.18
C SER A 85 -15.74 -18.43 12.46
N GLY A 86 -16.16 -17.37 11.75
CA GLY A 86 -15.72 -15.99 11.97
C GLY A 86 -15.89 -15.08 10.75
N LEU A 87 -15.74 -13.76 10.94
CA LEU A 87 -15.61 -12.80 9.84
C LEU A 87 -14.29 -13.04 9.12
N ILE A 88 -14.34 -13.50 7.86
CA ILE A 88 -13.14 -13.80 7.07
C ILE A 88 -12.57 -12.50 6.52
N ARG A 89 -11.34 -12.16 6.93
CA ARG A 89 -10.55 -11.09 6.33
C ARG A 89 -9.64 -11.66 5.25
N TYR A 90 -9.60 -11.00 4.10
CA TYR A 90 -8.66 -11.30 3.02
C TYR A 90 -8.13 -10.00 2.41
N ALA A 91 -6.92 -10.08 1.86
CA ALA A 91 -6.36 -9.03 1.03
C ALA A 91 -6.62 -9.34 -0.45
N ALA A 92 -6.69 -8.30 -1.28
CA ALA A 92 -6.71 -8.45 -2.73
C ALA A 92 -5.45 -7.80 -3.34
N LEU A 93 -4.94 -8.34 -4.45
CA LEU A 93 -3.84 -7.75 -5.20
C LEU A 93 -4.36 -7.15 -6.52
N SER A 94 -4.16 -5.84 -6.69
CA SER A 94 -4.32 -5.13 -7.95
C SER A 94 -2.95 -5.01 -8.64
N HIS A 95 -2.79 -5.59 -9.83
CA HIS A 95 -1.49 -5.64 -10.50
C HIS A 95 -1.56 -5.69 -12.03
N CYS A 96 -0.44 -5.30 -12.65
CA CYS A 96 -0.22 -5.44 -14.09
C CYS A 96 0.32 -6.82 -14.43
N TRP A 97 -0.34 -7.51 -15.37
CA TRP A 97 0.12 -8.81 -15.85
C TRP A 97 1.36 -8.68 -16.73
N GLY A 98 1.54 -7.54 -17.41
CA GLY A 98 2.64 -7.34 -18.36
C GLY A 98 2.50 -8.19 -19.63
N SER A 99 3.49 -8.10 -20.52
CA SER A 99 3.51 -8.75 -21.84
C SER A 99 4.36 -10.03 -21.90
N GLY A 100 4.83 -10.54 -20.76
CA GLY A 100 5.77 -11.67 -20.67
C GLY A 100 5.13 -13.05 -20.54
N SER A 101 5.77 -14.07 -21.13
CA SER A 101 5.35 -15.48 -21.17
C SER A 101 5.49 -16.25 -19.83
N LEU A 102 6.12 -15.65 -18.81
CA LEU A 102 6.45 -16.32 -17.53
C LEU A 102 5.40 -16.12 -16.41
N LEU A 103 4.15 -15.82 -16.78
CA LEU A 103 3.10 -15.55 -15.82
C LEU A 103 2.69 -16.82 -15.09
N CYS A 104 3.03 -16.91 -13.81
CA CYS A 104 2.47 -17.91 -12.91
C CYS A 104 0.97 -17.66 -12.80
N LYS A 105 0.19 -18.47 -13.52
CA LYS A 105 -1.27 -18.39 -13.59
C LYS A 105 -1.89 -19.77 -13.40
N THR A 106 -3.10 -19.80 -12.88
CA THR A 106 -3.86 -21.04 -12.74
C THR A 106 -4.54 -21.40 -14.06
N THR A 107 -4.40 -22.66 -14.46
CA THR A 107 -5.07 -23.29 -15.61
C THR A 107 -5.72 -24.59 -15.17
N LYS A 108 -6.58 -25.18 -16.00
CA LYS A 108 -7.19 -26.49 -15.71
C LYS A 108 -6.13 -27.54 -15.38
N LEU A 109 -5.02 -27.53 -16.14
CA LEU A 109 -3.92 -28.48 -16.01
C LEU A 109 -3.14 -28.36 -14.68
N ASN A 110 -2.90 -27.15 -14.18
CA ASN A 110 -2.09 -26.93 -12.97
C ASN A 110 -2.92 -26.65 -11.70
N SER A 111 -4.24 -26.46 -11.83
CA SER A 111 -5.13 -26.17 -10.69
C SER A 111 -5.02 -27.18 -9.55
N ALA A 112 -4.94 -28.47 -9.85
CA ALA A 112 -4.76 -29.53 -8.85
C ALA A 112 -3.40 -29.46 -8.14
N VAL A 113 -2.36 -28.99 -8.84
CA VAL A 113 -1.03 -28.76 -8.25
C VAL A 113 -1.08 -27.53 -7.34
N HIS A 114 -1.68 -26.43 -7.81
CA HIS A 114 -1.84 -25.21 -7.02
C HIS A 114 -2.66 -25.41 -5.74
N ARG A 115 -3.63 -26.33 -5.76
CA ARG A 115 -4.39 -26.75 -4.56
C ARG A 115 -3.54 -27.52 -3.54
N LYS A 116 -2.53 -28.28 -4.00
CA LYS A 116 -1.60 -28.99 -3.10
C LYS A 116 -0.57 -28.05 -2.49
N GLY A 117 -0.15 -27.03 -3.25
CA GLY A 117 0.79 -26.02 -2.78
C GLY A 117 1.58 -25.41 -3.93
N ILE A 118 1.91 -24.14 -3.76
CA ILE A 118 2.76 -23.36 -4.63
C ILE A 118 3.89 -22.82 -3.77
N GLN A 119 5.13 -23.08 -4.16
CA GLN A 119 6.27 -22.46 -3.48
C GLN A 119 6.28 -20.96 -3.77
N THR A 120 6.27 -20.14 -2.74
CA THR A 120 6.25 -18.67 -2.84
C THR A 120 7.41 -18.16 -3.70
N LYS A 121 8.58 -18.78 -3.60
CA LYS A 121 9.79 -18.41 -4.37
C LYS A 121 9.66 -18.63 -5.88
N SER A 122 8.73 -19.48 -6.35
CA SER A 122 8.48 -19.67 -7.78
C SER A 122 7.53 -18.63 -8.37
N LEU A 123 6.87 -17.84 -7.51
CA LEU A 123 5.95 -16.80 -7.93
C LEU A 123 6.68 -15.53 -8.40
N PRO A 124 6.07 -14.70 -9.25
CA PRO A 124 6.60 -13.39 -9.60
C PRO A 124 6.84 -12.50 -8.37
N ARG A 125 7.79 -11.56 -8.46
CA ARG A 125 8.21 -10.73 -7.32
C ARG A 125 7.05 -9.95 -6.69
N THR A 126 6.13 -9.42 -7.51
CA THR A 126 4.93 -8.71 -7.03
C THR A 126 4.05 -9.60 -6.16
N PHE A 127 3.95 -10.89 -6.49
CA PHE A 127 3.14 -11.84 -5.71
C PHE A 127 3.85 -12.21 -4.41
N GLN A 128 5.18 -12.41 -4.47
CA GLN A 128 5.99 -12.65 -3.27
C GLN A 128 5.87 -11.51 -2.26
N ASP A 129 6.00 -10.26 -2.72
CA ASP A 129 5.87 -9.08 -1.87
C ASP A 129 4.44 -8.98 -1.30
N ALA A 130 3.40 -9.23 -2.12
CA ALA A 130 2.01 -9.21 -1.67
C ALA A 130 1.73 -10.28 -0.59
N ILE A 131 2.23 -11.50 -0.78
CA ILE A 131 2.14 -12.58 0.22
C ILE A 131 2.83 -12.15 1.51
N ARG A 132 4.07 -11.63 1.43
CA ARG A 132 4.85 -11.21 2.59
C ARG A 132 4.13 -10.13 3.40
N ILE A 133 3.59 -9.12 2.73
CA ILE A 133 2.81 -8.04 3.36
C ILE A 133 1.57 -8.60 4.03
N THR A 134 0.79 -9.42 3.31
CA THR A 134 -0.47 -9.99 3.79
C THR A 134 -0.27 -10.81 5.06
N ILE A 135 0.76 -11.69 5.09
CA ILE A 135 1.13 -12.46 6.28
C ILE A 135 1.51 -11.54 7.43
N THR A 136 2.33 -10.51 7.18
CA THR A 136 2.81 -9.59 8.23
C THR A 136 1.67 -8.72 8.80
N LEU A 137 0.62 -8.46 8.01
CA LEU A 137 -0.60 -7.81 8.47
C LEU A 137 -1.53 -8.74 9.28
N GLY A 138 -1.18 -10.02 9.44
CA GLY A 138 -2.02 -11.00 10.14
C GLY A 138 -3.25 -11.42 9.34
N ILE A 139 -3.22 -11.29 8.02
CA ILE A 139 -4.30 -11.68 7.11
C ILE A 139 -3.95 -13.03 6.50
N ARG A 140 -4.88 -13.99 6.58
CA ARG A 140 -4.65 -15.37 6.13
C ARG A 140 -4.87 -15.56 4.63
N TYR A 141 -5.84 -14.85 4.05
CA TYR A 141 -6.26 -15.09 2.68
C TYR A 141 -5.84 -13.96 1.75
N LEU A 142 -5.37 -14.32 0.55
CA LEU A 142 -4.99 -13.37 -0.49
C LEU A 142 -5.62 -13.74 -1.82
N TRP A 143 -6.35 -12.80 -2.40
CA TRP A 143 -6.89 -12.95 -3.73
C TRP A 143 -5.98 -12.30 -4.78
N ILE A 144 -5.61 -13.08 -5.79
CA ILE A 144 -4.86 -12.63 -6.97
C ILE A 144 -5.57 -13.23 -8.19
N ASP A 145 -6.12 -12.39 -9.07
CA ASP A 145 -6.87 -12.80 -10.27
C ASP A 145 -6.15 -13.89 -11.09
N ALA A 146 -4.85 -13.73 -11.34
CA ALA A 146 -4.02 -14.66 -12.09
C ALA A 146 -3.98 -16.09 -11.48
N LEU A 147 -4.10 -16.21 -10.15
CA LEU A 147 -4.03 -17.49 -9.44
C LEU A 147 -5.41 -18.00 -8.98
N CYS A 148 -6.35 -17.10 -8.69
CA CYS A 148 -7.67 -17.43 -8.16
C CYS A 148 -8.71 -17.69 -9.26
N ILE A 149 -8.43 -17.31 -10.50
CA ILE A 149 -9.27 -17.57 -11.67
C ILE A 149 -8.57 -18.59 -12.58
N ILE A 150 -9.32 -19.56 -13.12
CA ILE A 150 -8.79 -20.55 -14.07
C ILE A 150 -8.76 -19.90 -15.46
N GLN A 151 -7.57 -19.53 -15.92
CA GLN A 151 -7.38 -18.62 -17.05
C GLN A 151 -7.68 -19.21 -18.43
N ASP A 152 -7.70 -20.53 -18.55
CA ASP A 152 -8.05 -21.27 -19.76
C ASP A 152 -9.46 -21.89 -19.67
N ASP A 153 -10.30 -21.37 -18.78
CA ASP A 153 -11.69 -21.78 -18.63
C ASP A 153 -12.65 -20.60 -18.80
N ALA A 154 -13.36 -20.56 -19.93
CA ALA A 154 -14.25 -19.45 -20.26
C ALA A 154 -15.44 -19.34 -19.28
N ASP A 155 -15.96 -20.47 -18.80
CA ASP A 155 -17.09 -20.48 -17.86
C ASP A 155 -16.65 -19.96 -16.49
N ASP A 156 -15.51 -20.42 -16.00
CA ASP A 156 -14.92 -19.96 -14.74
C ASP A 156 -14.56 -18.47 -14.79
N TRP A 157 -13.94 -18.03 -15.90
CA TRP A 157 -13.63 -16.62 -16.13
C TRP A 157 -14.89 -15.76 -16.09
N SER A 158 -15.98 -16.19 -16.75
CA SER A 158 -17.25 -15.46 -16.76
C SER A 158 -17.84 -15.31 -15.36
N ILE A 159 -17.81 -16.39 -14.56
CA ILE A 159 -18.28 -16.39 -13.16
C ILE A 159 -17.44 -15.45 -12.29
N GLU A 160 -16.12 -15.51 -12.39
CA GLU A 160 -15.22 -14.71 -11.56
C GLU A 160 -15.22 -13.23 -11.98
N ALA A 161 -15.25 -12.95 -13.28
CA ALA A 161 -15.35 -11.58 -13.80
C ALA A 161 -16.63 -10.88 -13.32
N ALA A 162 -17.77 -11.60 -13.26
CA ALA A 162 -19.01 -11.07 -12.72
C ALA A 162 -18.93 -10.75 -11.21
N LYS A 163 -18.04 -11.41 -10.47
CA LYS A 163 -17.82 -11.22 -9.03
C LYS A 163 -16.69 -10.26 -8.70
N MET A 164 -15.85 -9.89 -9.66
CA MET A 164 -14.63 -9.11 -9.44
C MET A 164 -14.88 -7.82 -8.65
N ALA A 165 -15.95 -7.09 -8.97
CA ALA A 165 -16.37 -5.91 -8.22
C ALA A 165 -16.60 -6.20 -6.72
N GLN A 166 -17.29 -7.29 -6.41
CA GLN A 166 -17.54 -7.73 -5.05
C GLN A 166 -16.24 -8.14 -4.36
N VAL A 167 -15.33 -8.83 -5.06
CA VAL A 167 -14.03 -9.23 -4.49
C VAL A 167 -13.22 -8.03 -4.02
N TYR A 168 -13.17 -6.93 -4.77
CA TYR A 168 -12.47 -5.74 -4.29
C TYR A 168 -13.26 -5.02 -3.18
N GLN A 169 -14.58 -4.92 -3.31
CA GLN A 169 -15.46 -4.30 -2.32
C GLN A 169 -15.44 -5.00 -0.95
N GLY A 170 -15.35 -6.32 -0.95
CA GLY A 170 -15.32 -7.15 0.26
C GLY A 170 -13.94 -7.30 0.89
N SER A 171 -12.88 -6.84 0.21
CA SER A 171 -11.52 -7.01 0.69
C SER A 171 -11.28 -6.18 1.95
N TYR A 172 -10.49 -6.73 2.88
CA TYR A 172 -10.08 -5.99 4.07
C TYR A 172 -9.09 -4.87 3.72
N ILE A 173 -8.24 -5.15 2.74
CA ILE A 173 -7.28 -4.23 2.13
C ILE A 173 -6.94 -4.71 0.73
N THR A 174 -6.84 -3.78 -0.22
CA THR A 174 -6.26 -4.03 -1.54
C THR A 174 -4.84 -3.50 -1.60
N LEU A 175 -3.91 -4.34 -2.03
CA LEU A 175 -2.53 -3.98 -2.31
C LEU A 175 -2.43 -3.66 -3.81
N ALA A 176 -2.10 -2.41 -4.16
CA ALA A 176 -2.00 -1.99 -5.55
C ALA A 176 -0.54 -1.82 -5.96
N ALA A 177 -0.07 -2.69 -6.87
CA ALA A 177 1.27 -2.64 -7.48
C ALA A 177 1.37 -1.48 -8.49
N THR A 178 1.19 -0.26 -8.00
CA THR A 178 0.86 0.93 -8.81
C THR A 178 1.97 1.27 -9.80
N SER A 179 3.23 1.26 -9.37
CA SER A 179 4.38 1.52 -10.27
C SER A 179 4.97 0.26 -10.91
N ALA A 180 4.44 -0.94 -10.63
CA ALA A 180 4.91 -2.15 -11.28
C ALA A 180 4.36 -2.23 -12.71
N GLN A 181 5.25 -2.38 -13.69
CA GLN A 181 4.84 -2.53 -15.09
C GLN A 181 4.35 -3.96 -15.40
N ASP A 182 4.82 -4.93 -14.62
CA ASP A 182 4.48 -6.35 -14.72
C ASP A 182 4.58 -7.05 -13.35
N GLY A 183 4.37 -8.37 -13.32
CA GLY A 183 4.47 -9.19 -12.11
C GLY A 183 5.88 -9.28 -11.49
N ASN A 184 6.93 -8.81 -12.16
CA ASN A 184 8.31 -8.86 -11.66
C ASN A 184 8.80 -7.55 -11.04
N GLY A 185 8.06 -6.45 -11.20
CA GLY A 185 8.41 -5.14 -10.64
C GLY A 185 8.45 -5.12 -9.10
N GLY A 186 7.66 -5.97 -8.44
CA GLY A 186 7.52 -5.96 -6.98
C GLY A 186 6.62 -4.84 -6.47
N LEU A 187 6.51 -4.74 -5.14
CA LEU A 187 5.78 -3.67 -4.45
C LEU A 187 6.73 -2.60 -3.88
N PHE A 188 8.02 -2.62 -4.28
CA PHE A 188 9.04 -1.63 -3.92
C PHE A 188 9.27 -1.44 -2.39
N VAL A 189 8.75 -2.35 -1.55
CA VAL A 189 8.79 -2.25 -0.08
C VAL A 189 10.19 -2.30 0.52
N ASP A 190 11.20 -2.75 -0.23
CA ASP A 190 12.61 -2.78 0.19
C ASP A 190 13.49 -1.78 -0.59
N ALA A 191 12.98 -1.22 -1.70
CA ALA A 191 13.81 -0.56 -2.71
C ALA A 191 13.67 0.97 -2.73
N LEU A 192 12.63 1.51 -2.12
CA LEU A 192 12.41 2.95 -2.04
C LEU A 192 13.43 3.58 -1.11
N ARG A 193 14.49 4.15 -1.71
CA ARG A 193 15.35 5.11 -1.02
C ARG A 193 14.52 6.35 -0.75
N SER A 194 14.47 6.78 0.51
CA SER A 194 13.91 8.10 0.77
C SER A 194 14.84 9.11 0.09
N PRO A 195 14.36 10.09 -0.69
CA PRO A 195 15.15 11.18 -1.24
C PRO A 195 15.52 12.19 -0.13
N THR A 196 15.86 11.65 1.04
CA THR A 196 16.27 12.38 2.21
C THR A 196 17.72 12.80 2.00
N LEU A 197 17.92 14.09 1.84
CA LEU A 197 19.24 14.70 1.92
C LEU A 197 19.64 14.72 3.40
N VAL A 198 20.84 14.21 3.67
CA VAL A 198 21.49 14.35 4.97
C VAL A 198 22.21 15.68 4.95
N VAL A 199 21.73 16.64 5.73
CA VAL A 199 22.40 17.93 5.90
C VAL A 199 23.09 17.91 7.25
N SER A 200 24.42 18.03 7.22
CA SER A 200 25.23 18.20 8.42
C SER A 200 25.50 19.68 8.65
N THR A 201 25.33 20.15 9.88
CA THR A 201 25.71 21.51 10.29
C THR A 201 27.23 21.70 10.35
N ASP A 202 28.01 20.62 10.22
CA ASP A 202 29.48 20.63 10.25
C ASP A 202 30.10 21.37 9.06
N ASP A 203 29.40 21.41 7.93
CA ASP A 203 29.89 21.98 6.68
C ASP A 203 29.56 23.48 6.51
N ASP A 204 28.83 24.10 7.45
CA ASP A 204 28.45 25.51 7.39
C ASP A 204 29.09 26.34 8.53
N PRO A 205 30.15 27.11 8.24
CA PRO A 205 30.80 27.97 9.23
C PRO A 205 29.90 29.11 9.74
N GLN A 206 28.75 29.39 9.12
CA GLN A 206 27.78 30.39 9.62
C GLN A 206 26.82 29.84 10.69
N LEU A 207 26.70 28.51 10.82
CA LEU A 207 25.85 27.85 11.82
C LEU A 207 26.60 27.50 13.12
N GLN A 208 27.92 27.71 13.17
CA GLN A 208 28.70 27.64 14.40
C GLN A 208 28.39 28.87 15.27
N GLY A 209 27.37 28.74 16.11
CA GLY A 209 26.92 29.82 16.99
C GLY A 209 28.04 30.39 17.87
N ASN A 210 28.10 31.73 17.95
CA ASN A 210 29.08 32.52 18.70
C ASN A 210 28.97 32.43 20.24
N THR A 211 28.45 31.34 20.79
CA THR A 211 28.22 31.20 22.23
C THR A 211 29.14 30.17 22.86
N VAL A 212 29.81 30.60 23.92
CA VAL A 212 30.89 29.92 24.68
C VAL A 212 30.41 28.66 25.44
N GLU A 213 29.18 28.20 25.21
CA GLU A 213 28.62 26.93 25.70
C GLU A 213 28.18 25.99 24.55
N ALA A 214 28.70 26.18 23.34
CA ALA A 214 28.44 25.30 22.19
C ALA A 214 29.27 24.01 22.27
N SER A 215 29.07 23.20 23.31
CA SER A 215 29.50 21.80 23.28
C SER A 215 28.61 21.03 22.29
N SER A 216 29.11 20.89 21.06
CA SER A 216 28.78 19.80 20.14
C SER A 216 27.30 19.58 19.81
N LEU A 217 26.61 20.62 19.34
CA LEU A 217 25.32 20.43 18.65
C LEU A 217 25.57 20.04 17.18
N THR A 218 26.24 18.91 16.96
CA THR A 218 26.25 18.22 15.67
C THR A 218 24.82 17.80 15.39
N THR A 219 24.08 18.58 14.60
CA THR A 219 22.69 18.27 14.28
C THR A 219 22.63 17.81 12.84
N THR A 220 22.65 16.50 12.64
CA THR A 220 22.34 15.92 11.33
C THR A 220 20.84 16.01 11.10
N CYS A 221 20.45 16.81 10.12
CA CYS A 221 19.06 16.98 9.72
C CYS A 221 18.77 16.15 8.47
N LEU A 222 17.64 15.43 8.50
CA LEU A 222 17.10 14.73 7.35
C LEU A 222 16.10 15.66 6.65
N VAL A 223 16.47 16.15 5.47
CA VAL A 223 15.65 17.06 4.66
C VAL A 223 15.09 16.31 3.47
N ARG A 224 13.77 16.35 3.29
CA ARG A 224 13.09 15.71 2.16
C ARG A 224 12.26 16.76 1.42
N CYS A 225 12.34 16.76 0.09
CA CYS A 225 11.39 17.52 -0.70
C CYS A 225 10.02 16.83 -0.61
N SER A 226 8.94 17.59 -0.44
CA SER A 226 7.59 17.04 -0.56
C SER A 226 7.33 16.70 -2.03
N ILE A 227 7.64 15.47 -2.42
CA ILE A 227 7.42 14.96 -3.79
C ILE A 227 6.02 14.33 -3.91
N GLY A 228 5.25 14.26 -2.81
CA GLY A 228 3.93 13.66 -2.79
C GLY A 228 2.99 14.28 -3.82
N SER A 229 2.58 13.49 -4.81
CA SER A 229 1.67 13.92 -5.86
C SER A 229 0.71 12.80 -6.22
N LEU A 230 -0.59 13.11 -6.31
CA LEU A 230 -1.59 12.16 -6.81
C LEU A 230 -1.31 11.70 -8.25
N ARG A 231 -0.44 12.41 -8.99
CA ARG A 231 0.06 11.97 -10.30
C ARG A 231 0.83 10.64 -10.22
N ASP A 232 1.52 10.37 -9.11
CA ASP A 232 2.21 9.09 -8.91
C ASP A 232 1.24 7.91 -8.96
N ILE A 233 -0.02 8.15 -8.58
CA ILE A 233 -1.11 7.19 -8.64
C ILE A 233 -1.77 7.25 -10.03
N TRP A 234 -2.25 8.42 -10.46
CA TRP A 234 -3.11 8.54 -11.64
C TRP A 234 -2.38 8.35 -12.97
N ASP A 235 -1.11 8.74 -13.07
CA ASP A 235 -0.34 8.60 -14.31
C ASP A 235 0.34 7.23 -14.45
N SER A 236 0.22 6.39 -13.40
CA SER A 236 0.85 5.07 -13.31
C SER A 236 0.36 4.08 -14.38
N SER A 237 1.16 3.04 -14.63
CA SER A 237 0.81 1.95 -15.54
C SER A 237 -0.47 1.22 -15.14
N LEU A 238 -0.68 1.07 -13.83
CA LEU A 238 -1.87 0.41 -13.29
C LEU A 238 -3.14 1.23 -13.59
N SER A 239 -3.14 2.52 -13.26
CA SER A 239 -4.31 3.41 -13.42
C SER A 239 -4.77 3.62 -14.87
N ARG A 240 -3.92 3.33 -15.86
CA ARG A 240 -4.29 3.42 -17.29
C ARG A 240 -5.14 2.24 -17.78
N ARG A 241 -5.37 1.21 -16.97
CA ARG A 241 -6.14 0.02 -17.36
C ARG A 241 -7.61 0.19 -17.00
N ALA A 242 -8.52 -0.14 -17.93
CA ALA A 242 -9.96 0.00 -17.72
C ALA A 242 -10.49 -0.79 -16.51
N TRP A 243 -9.93 -1.97 -16.25
CA TRP A 243 -10.34 -2.85 -15.15
C TRP A 243 -10.00 -2.29 -13.76
N VAL A 244 -8.95 -1.46 -13.68
CA VAL A 244 -8.42 -0.93 -12.43
C VAL A 244 -9.39 0.03 -11.75
N LEU A 245 -10.33 0.65 -12.48
CA LEU A 245 -11.32 1.53 -11.87
C LEU A 245 -12.14 0.80 -10.80
N GLN A 246 -12.59 -0.43 -11.06
CA GLN A 246 -13.34 -1.22 -10.08
C GLN A 246 -12.45 -1.60 -8.88
N GLU A 247 -11.19 -1.92 -9.14
CA GLU A 247 -10.21 -2.32 -8.13
C GLU A 247 -9.91 -1.15 -7.16
N LEU A 248 -9.74 0.07 -7.68
CA LEU A 248 -9.38 1.24 -6.87
C LEU A 248 -10.58 1.91 -6.20
N VAL A 249 -11.74 1.96 -6.87
CA VAL A 249 -12.91 2.70 -6.36
C VAL A 249 -13.71 1.88 -5.37
N LEU A 250 -13.82 0.57 -5.57
CA LEU A 250 -14.66 -0.29 -4.74
C LEU A 250 -13.94 -0.77 -3.47
N SER A 251 -12.61 -0.79 -3.48
CA SER A 251 -11.84 -1.19 -2.29
C SER A 251 -12.09 -0.23 -1.12
N PRO A 252 -12.51 -0.73 0.06
CA PRO A 252 -12.72 0.11 1.24
C PRO A 252 -11.41 0.73 1.74
N ARG A 253 -10.30 0.00 1.55
CA ARG A 253 -8.95 0.35 1.96
C ARG A 253 -7.98 -0.13 0.89
N LEU A 254 -7.07 0.73 0.49
CA LEU A 254 -6.20 0.52 -0.65
C LEU A 254 -4.83 1.11 -0.35
N VAL A 255 -3.77 0.34 -0.57
CA VAL A 255 -2.39 0.83 -0.47
C VAL A 255 -1.77 0.84 -1.85
N HIS A 256 -1.41 2.02 -2.34
CA HIS A 256 -0.66 2.20 -3.56
C HIS A 256 0.84 2.08 -3.28
N PHE A 257 1.47 1.08 -3.89
CA PHE A 257 2.91 0.94 -3.93
C PHE A 257 3.46 1.61 -5.17
N THR A 258 3.97 2.84 -5.00
CA THR A 258 4.60 3.62 -6.08
C THR A 258 6.12 3.51 -6.01
N SER A 259 6.81 4.06 -7.02
CA SER A 259 8.28 4.12 -7.09
C SER A 259 8.92 5.19 -6.21
N GLN A 260 8.13 6.02 -5.51
CA GLN A 260 8.64 7.07 -4.63
C GLN A 260 8.25 6.89 -3.16
N GLN A 261 6.98 6.56 -2.91
CA GLN A 261 6.45 6.30 -1.57
C GLN A 261 5.14 5.49 -1.61
N MET A 262 4.66 5.06 -0.46
CA MET A 262 3.32 4.48 -0.36
C MET A 262 2.25 5.57 -0.21
N TYR A 263 1.05 5.28 -0.72
CA TYR A 263 -0.15 6.08 -0.44
C TYR A 263 -1.26 5.18 0.05
N TYR A 264 -1.95 5.59 1.10
CA TYR A 264 -3.15 4.95 1.60
C TYR A 264 -4.38 5.67 1.10
N GLN A 265 -5.36 4.93 0.60
CA GLN A 265 -6.65 5.43 0.18
C GLN A 265 -7.74 4.63 0.90
N CYS A 266 -8.73 5.35 1.43
CA CYS A 266 -9.98 4.79 1.91
C CYS A 266 -11.14 5.70 1.49
N HIS A 267 -12.38 5.39 1.86
CA HIS A 267 -13.52 6.23 1.48
C HIS A 267 -13.47 7.66 2.07
N GLU A 268 -12.80 7.84 3.21
CA GLU A 268 -12.64 9.15 3.87
C GLU A 268 -11.44 9.96 3.36
N GLY A 269 -10.60 9.41 2.47
CA GLY A 269 -9.51 10.17 1.89
C GLY A 269 -8.26 9.40 1.51
N ILE A 270 -7.24 10.16 1.11
CA ILE A 270 -5.91 9.69 0.71
C ILE A 270 -4.85 10.32 1.60
N GLU A 271 -3.87 9.54 2.05
CA GLU A 271 -2.73 9.99 2.84
C GLU A 271 -1.41 9.39 2.29
N SER A 272 -0.36 10.20 2.16
CA SER A 272 0.98 9.72 1.80
C SER A 272 1.76 9.15 2.98
N GLU A 273 2.73 8.28 2.71
CA GLU A 273 3.65 7.70 3.69
C GLU A 273 4.34 8.78 4.54
N ASP A 274 4.71 9.91 3.94
CA ASP A 274 5.34 11.04 4.61
C ASP A 274 4.37 12.03 5.29
N ARG A 275 3.04 11.82 5.20
CA ARG A 275 1.98 12.72 5.70
C ARG A 275 2.04 14.16 5.15
N THR A 276 2.74 14.39 4.04
CA THR A 276 2.74 15.70 3.37
C THR A 276 1.51 15.91 2.51
N LEU A 277 0.96 14.82 1.97
CA LEU A 277 -0.27 14.80 1.20
C LEU A 277 -1.37 14.15 2.03
N LYS A 278 -2.43 14.91 2.30
CA LYS A 278 -3.67 14.41 2.89
C LYS A 278 -4.85 15.07 2.18
N VAL A 279 -5.68 14.26 1.54
CA VAL A 279 -6.85 14.71 0.77
C VAL A 279 -8.07 14.04 1.36
N ALA A 280 -9.06 14.83 1.78
CA ALA A 280 -10.31 14.30 2.31
C ALA A 280 -11.17 13.68 1.19
N GLY A 281 -11.89 12.62 1.52
CA GLY A 281 -12.83 11.94 0.63
C GLY A 281 -14.15 12.70 0.50
N PHE A 282 -14.93 12.36 -0.52
CA PHE A 282 -16.22 13.01 -0.78
C PHE A 282 -17.24 12.84 0.36
N SER A 283 -17.12 11.79 1.19
CA SER A 283 -17.97 11.58 2.37
C SER A 283 -17.68 12.56 3.50
N SER A 284 -16.41 12.93 3.73
CA SER A 284 -16.01 13.89 4.78
C SER A 284 -16.46 15.33 4.47
N ILE A 285 -16.71 15.65 3.19
CA ILE A 285 -17.22 16.97 2.77
C ILE A 285 -18.70 17.14 3.19
N LYS A 286 -19.45 16.03 3.32
CA LYS A 286 -20.87 16.07 3.70
C LYS A 286 -21.10 16.19 5.21
N SER A 287 -20.13 15.84 6.05
CA SER A 287 -20.27 15.86 7.52
C SER A 287 -19.93 17.20 8.19
N GLY A 288 -19.62 18.25 7.42
CA GLY A 288 -19.54 19.61 7.96
C GLY A 288 -18.49 19.78 9.05
N SER A 289 -17.22 19.50 8.72
CA SER A 289 -16.07 19.89 9.53
C SER A 289 -14.86 20.09 8.61
N VAL A 290 -14.95 21.10 7.73
CA VAL A 290 -13.74 21.64 7.08
C VAL A 290 -13.04 22.51 8.12
N ALA A 291 -12.24 21.89 8.99
CA ALA A 291 -11.10 22.58 9.55
C ALA A 291 -10.04 22.63 8.44
N ALA A 292 -10.17 23.63 7.56
CA ALA A 292 -8.99 24.14 6.90
C ALA A 292 -8.15 24.77 8.01
N GLU A 293 -7.21 24.00 8.59
CA GLU A 293 -6.03 24.61 9.19
C GLU A 293 -5.22 25.20 8.02
N ALA A 294 -5.70 26.33 7.53
CA ALA A 294 -4.81 27.34 7.02
C ALA A 294 -4.02 27.81 8.25
N ASP A 295 -2.71 27.61 8.23
CA ASP A 295 -1.79 28.29 9.14
C ASP A 295 -1.99 29.81 8.95
N THR A 296 -2.92 30.37 9.71
CA THR A 296 -3.03 31.80 9.96
C THR A 296 -2.34 32.09 11.29
N ASN A 297 -1.02 32.15 11.26
CA ASN A 297 -0.28 33.09 12.10
C ASN A 297 0.09 34.24 11.14
N GLY A 298 -0.61 35.38 11.10
CA GLY A 298 -0.91 36.21 12.25
C GLY A 298 0.32 37.08 12.52
N LEU A 299 0.35 38.23 11.83
CA LEU A 299 1.27 39.39 11.89
C LEU A 299 2.35 39.41 12.99
#